data_AF-A0A9D7H9Q6-F1
#
_entry.id   AF-A0A9D7H9Q6-F1
#
_cell.length_a   1.000
_cell.length_b   1.000
_cell.length_c   1.000
_cell.angle_alpha   90.00
_cell.angle_beta   90.00
_cell.angle_gamma   90.00
#
_symmetry.space_group_name_H-M   'P 1'
#
loop_
_entity.id
_entity.type
_entity.pdbx_description
1 polymer ?
#
loop_
_entity_poly.entity_id
_entity_poly.type
_entity_poly.pdbx_seq_one_letter_code
_entity_poly.pdbx_strand_id
1 'polypeptide(L)'
;MSSMKMPPRQKMINMMYLVLTAILALNVSKEVLDAFAIMDAELVRSERAHEQRSQLEYAVFEDMATRFPEKFKVKRDEAMGIKAMADSLVRHIEDIKAEVVAKADGVAISMLSGKDADGRDTLRALLALEMKDDRDVLTQALVGSEPASPRKGPGTAYDLRVRISSFRDSLKVLAGERGGPLAAALDGLFDFSDRRDASGTMNNWESINFYDVPLAAGVATLSKLQADIRAAENDMVKWLYRSVEVDDFKFGTLTTAVVPQSNLIMAGDSFRADVFLAAYDPLNPPTVTLSTGETLPIGSDGKAKLRMRGDQVGERTVEGRIRFEGPKGVKEFPYSTTYQVMAPLLVASPTKMNVLYRGVENPIDLSVPGVPAERVQATISTGRVTRSGNSWIATGMSGSTAEVNAVVPMPDGTTRRIGPVVFRVKNLPPPSAYVKDKGASDTRIQLNDLKRAAGVSVKTNTDFGDTWVAKSFTFSFQRGGGAPISHHCTGNSFNAAVQQVLDLVKPGDRIVIEEIRAQLANGQGPVVPLAHIALKVQ
;
A
#
# COMPACT_ATOMS: atom_id res chain seq x y z
N MET A 1 -86.24 43.30 34.48
CA MET A 1 -86.65 43.58 35.87
C MET A 1 -85.99 44.88 36.34
N SER A 2 -86.80 45.80 36.86
CA SER A 2 -86.48 47.01 37.64
C SER A 2 -85.27 47.88 37.22
N SER A 3 -85.56 48.95 36.46
CA SER A 3 -84.72 50.15 36.39
C SER A 3 -84.84 50.93 37.71
N MET A 4 -84.24 50.40 38.78
CA MET A 4 -84.00 51.17 39.98
C MET A 4 -82.85 52.14 39.68
N LYS A 5 -83.14 53.45 39.63
CA LYS A 5 -82.11 54.50 39.58
C LYS A 5 -81.26 54.39 40.85
N MET A 6 -80.17 53.63 40.76
CA MET A 6 -79.19 53.52 41.84
C MET A 6 -78.68 54.93 42.21
N PRO A 7 -78.57 55.26 43.51
CA PRO A 7 -78.03 56.53 43.95
C PRO A 7 -76.62 56.74 43.37
N PRO A 8 -76.19 58.00 43.08
CA PRO A 8 -74.88 58.27 42.48
C PRO A 8 -73.71 57.60 43.22
N ARG A 9 -73.79 57.52 44.56
CA ARG A 9 -72.80 56.81 45.40
C ARG A 9 -72.74 55.31 45.10
N GLN A 10 -73.87 54.65 44.88
CA GLN A 10 -73.91 53.22 44.56
C GLN A 10 -73.44 52.93 43.13
N LYS A 11 -73.69 53.86 42.19
CA LYS A 11 -73.11 53.78 40.84
C LYS A 11 -71.59 53.92 40.87
N MET A 12 -71.06 54.84 41.68
CA MET A 12 -69.62 55.00 41.90
C MET A 12 -69.02 53.74 42.52
N ILE A 13 -69.66 53.15 43.54
CA ILE A 13 -69.19 51.91 44.17
C ILE A 13 -69.22 50.73 43.18
N ASN A 14 -70.28 50.60 42.38
CA ASN A 14 -70.39 49.53 41.40
C ASN A 14 -69.41 49.70 40.23
N MET A 15 -69.16 50.94 39.78
CA MET A 15 -68.10 51.24 38.80
C MET A 15 -66.73 50.95 39.37
N MET A 16 -66.47 51.31 40.62
CA MET A 16 -65.21 51.00 41.29
C MET A 16 -65.02 49.49 41.47
N TYR A 17 -66.07 48.74 41.81
CA TYR A 17 -66.02 47.28 41.92
C TYR A 17 -65.81 46.61 40.56
N LEU A 18 -66.45 47.11 39.49
CA LEU A 18 -66.21 46.64 38.13
C LEU A 18 -64.78 46.93 37.66
N VAL A 19 -64.27 48.13 37.93
CA VAL A 19 -62.88 48.52 37.62
C VAL A 19 -61.90 47.67 38.43
N LEU A 20 -62.13 47.47 39.73
CA LEU A 20 -61.25 46.66 40.57
C LEU A 20 -61.30 45.17 40.20
N THR A 21 -62.47 44.64 39.86
CA THR A 21 -62.62 43.26 39.35
C THR A 21 -61.96 43.11 37.97
N ALA A 22 -62.06 44.12 37.10
CA ALA A 22 -61.37 44.14 35.80
C ALA A 22 -59.85 44.23 35.96
N ILE A 23 -59.35 45.05 36.89
CA ILE A 23 -57.91 45.15 37.20
C ILE A 23 -57.39 43.82 37.75
N LEU A 24 -58.12 43.19 38.69
CA LEU A 24 -57.74 41.91 39.26
C LEU A 24 -57.79 40.77 38.22
N ALA A 25 -58.67 40.87 37.23
CA ALA A 25 -58.77 39.95 36.10
C ALA A 25 -57.72 40.20 34.99
N LEU A 26 -57.18 41.42 34.88
CA LEU A 26 -56.09 41.78 33.96
C LEU A 26 -54.72 41.31 34.49
N ASN A 27 -54.59 41.14 35.80
CA ASN A 27 -53.41 40.56 36.42
C ASN A 27 -53.36 39.05 36.19
N VAL A 28 -52.18 38.54 35.85
CA VAL A 28 -51.95 37.12 35.61
C VAL A 28 -51.95 36.38 36.95
N SER A 29 -52.55 35.17 37.00
CA SER A 29 -52.55 34.38 38.23
C SER A 29 -51.13 33.95 38.62
N LYS A 30 -50.85 33.87 39.93
CA LYS A 30 -49.52 33.48 40.44
C LYS A 30 -49.08 32.10 39.94
N GLU A 31 -50.03 31.17 39.81
CA GLU A 31 -49.79 29.82 39.28
C GLU A 31 -49.28 29.85 37.83
N VAL A 32 -49.78 30.75 36.98
CA VAL A 32 -49.31 30.91 35.59
C VAL A 32 -47.90 31.51 35.56
N LEU A 33 -47.58 32.45 36.46
CA LEU A 33 -46.23 33.02 36.57
C LEU A 33 -45.21 32.00 37.11
N ASP A 34 -45.62 31.14 38.03
CA ASP A 34 -44.78 30.04 38.52
C ASP A 34 -44.52 28.99 37.41
N ALA A 35 -45.48 28.74 36.52
CA ALA A 35 -45.26 27.90 35.35
C ALA A 35 -44.19 28.46 34.40
N PHE A 36 -44.13 29.78 34.20
CA PHE A 36 -43.04 30.42 33.43
C PHE A 36 -41.69 30.27 34.13
N ALA A 37 -41.64 30.37 35.45
CA ALA A 37 -40.40 30.15 36.21
C ALA A 37 -39.91 28.69 36.14
N ILE A 38 -40.84 27.72 36.10
CA ILE A 38 -40.50 26.30 35.87
C ILE A 38 -39.97 26.11 34.44
N MET A 39 -40.65 26.68 33.44
CA MET A 39 -40.21 26.62 32.04
C MET A 39 -38.81 27.23 31.87
N ASP A 40 -38.51 28.35 32.51
CA ASP A 40 -37.18 28.96 32.51
C ASP A 40 -36.12 28.00 33.06
N ALA A 41 -36.40 27.35 34.20
CA ALA A 41 -35.48 26.37 34.79
C ALA A 41 -35.23 25.16 33.88
N GLU A 42 -36.26 24.71 33.14
CA GLU A 42 -36.12 23.66 32.13
C GLU A 42 -35.30 24.11 30.92
N LEU A 43 -35.51 25.35 30.45
CA LEU A 43 -34.75 25.94 29.34
C LEU A 43 -33.28 26.14 29.70
N VAL A 44 -32.98 26.61 30.91
CA VAL A 44 -31.61 26.71 31.44
C VAL A 44 -30.98 25.33 31.54
N ARG A 45 -31.73 24.31 31.96
CA ARG A 45 -31.23 22.92 31.95
C ARG A 45 -30.94 22.44 30.53
N SER A 46 -31.79 22.78 29.56
CA SER A 46 -31.59 22.45 28.14
C SER A 46 -30.36 23.15 27.56
N GLU A 47 -30.19 24.44 27.84
CA GLU A 47 -29.00 25.23 27.47
C GLU A 47 -27.73 24.56 27.98
N ARG A 48 -27.67 24.22 29.28
CA ARG A 48 -26.53 23.50 29.89
C ARG A 48 -26.28 22.15 29.23
N ALA A 49 -27.34 21.41 28.91
CA ALA A 49 -27.20 20.12 28.24
C ALA A 49 -26.63 20.28 26.82
N HIS A 50 -27.04 21.32 26.08
CA HIS A 50 -26.46 21.63 24.78
C HIS A 50 -25.01 22.09 24.90
N GLU A 51 -24.67 22.94 25.87
CA GLU A 51 -23.31 23.37 26.13
C GLU A 51 -22.38 22.18 26.44
N GLN A 52 -22.78 21.30 27.37
CA GLN A 52 -22.02 20.09 27.71
C GLN A 52 -21.82 19.18 26.50
N ARG A 53 -22.86 18.99 25.68
CA ARG A 53 -22.73 18.21 24.44
C ARG A 53 -21.78 18.89 23.46
N SER A 54 -21.87 20.21 23.28
CA SER A 54 -20.95 20.94 22.40
C SER A 54 -19.51 20.84 22.88
N GLN A 55 -19.25 20.92 24.19
CA GLN A 55 -17.91 20.71 24.76
C GLN A 55 -17.32 19.34 24.42
N LEU A 56 -18.13 18.26 24.47
CA LEU A 56 -17.69 16.94 24.05
C LEU A 56 -17.33 16.90 22.55
N GLU A 57 -18.17 17.49 21.70
CA GLU A 57 -17.90 17.57 20.25
C GLU A 57 -16.63 18.38 19.96
N TYR A 58 -16.39 19.50 20.67
CA TYR A 58 -15.15 20.26 20.56
C TYR A 58 -13.93 19.44 20.95
N ALA A 59 -14.00 18.68 22.05
CA ALA A 59 -12.90 17.82 22.49
C ALA A 59 -12.57 16.74 21.46
N VAL A 60 -13.58 16.11 20.85
CA VAL A 60 -13.40 15.16 19.75
C VAL A 60 -12.76 15.85 18.54
N PHE A 61 -13.22 17.06 18.20
CA PHE A 61 -12.68 17.81 17.08
C PHE A 61 -11.22 18.23 17.29
N GLU A 62 -10.82 18.54 18.53
CA GLU A 62 -9.44 18.83 18.90
C GLU A 62 -8.52 17.61 18.85
N ASP A 63 -8.97 16.44 19.33
CA ASP A 63 -8.21 15.18 19.22
C ASP A 63 -7.98 14.82 17.74
N MET A 64 -9.01 14.96 16.89
CA MET A 64 -8.89 14.72 15.45
C MET A 64 -8.02 15.77 14.74
N ALA A 65 -8.07 17.04 15.15
CA ALA A 65 -7.16 18.07 14.65
C ALA A 65 -5.70 17.84 15.04
N THR A 66 -5.46 17.19 16.19
CA THR A 66 -4.12 16.80 16.63
C THR A 66 -3.59 15.63 15.82
N ARG A 67 -4.43 14.62 15.54
CA ARG A 67 -4.05 13.43 14.76
C ARG A 67 -3.93 13.70 13.26
N PHE A 68 -4.80 14.56 12.72
CA PHE A 68 -4.88 14.86 11.29
C PHE A 68 -4.93 16.39 11.03
N PRO A 69 -3.83 17.13 11.28
CA PRO A 69 -3.83 18.59 11.21
C PRO A 69 -4.20 19.15 9.83
N GLU A 70 -3.74 18.51 8.76
CA GLU A 70 -3.98 18.97 7.38
C GLU A 70 -5.46 19.00 7.00
N LYS A 71 -6.28 18.13 7.61
CA LYS A 71 -7.71 18.01 7.29
C LYS A 71 -8.60 18.81 8.26
N PHE A 72 -8.33 18.68 9.56
CA PHE A 72 -9.25 19.13 10.60
C PHE A 72 -8.94 20.54 11.13
N LYS A 73 -7.73 21.07 10.94
CA LYS A 73 -7.31 22.35 11.56
C LYS A 73 -8.19 23.53 11.13
N VAL A 74 -8.42 23.70 9.83
CA VAL A 74 -9.23 24.83 9.30
C VAL A 74 -10.67 24.77 9.83
N LYS A 75 -11.29 23.59 9.80
CA LYS A 75 -12.67 23.41 10.28
C LYS A 75 -12.78 23.51 11.81
N ARG A 76 -11.75 23.10 12.55
CA ARG A 76 -11.66 23.31 13.99
C ARG A 76 -11.56 24.80 14.33
N ASP A 77 -10.78 25.56 13.59
CA ASP A 77 -10.65 27.01 13.80
C ASP A 77 -11.99 27.73 13.49
N GLU A 78 -12.71 27.32 12.44
CA GLU A 78 -14.08 27.78 12.17
C GLU A 78 -15.04 27.45 13.33
N ALA A 79 -14.98 26.22 13.87
CA ALA A 79 -15.82 25.79 14.99
C ALA A 79 -15.51 26.54 16.29
N MET A 80 -14.24 26.89 16.54
CA MET A 80 -13.85 27.75 17.67
C MET A 80 -14.34 29.19 17.48
N GLY A 81 -14.39 29.67 16.24
CA GLY A 81 -15.04 30.94 15.90
C GLY A 81 -16.53 30.93 16.25
N ILE A 82 -17.24 29.85 15.93
CA ILE A 82 -18.65 29.66 16.29
C ILE A 82 -18.83 29.66 17.81
N LYS A 83 -17.97 28.94 18.54
CA LYS A 83 -17.98 28.95 20.00
C LYS A 83 -17.89 30.36 20.57
N ALA A 84 -16.92 31.14 20.09
CA ALA A 84 -16.72 32.51 20.55
C ALA A 84 -17.94 33.40 20.25
N MET A 85 -18.58 33.24 19.08
CA MET A 85 -19.81 33.96 18.74
C MET A 85 -20.97 33.55 19.65
N ALA A 86 -21.18 32.25 19.88
CA ALA A 86 -22.23 31.74 20.76
C ALA A 86 -22.03 32.18 22.21
N ASP A 87 -20.81 32.06 22.75
CA ASP A 87 -20.47 32.49 24.11
C ASP A 87 -20.68 34.00 24.29
N SER A 88 -20.35 34.81 23.28
CA SER A 88 -20.58 36.26 23.31
C SER A 88 -22.08 36.59 23.35
N LEU A 89 -22.90 35.92 22.55
CA LEU A 89 -24.36 36.12 22.55
C LEU A 89 -25.03 35.65 23.84
N VAL A 90 -24.64 34.47 24.34
CA VAL A 90 -25.22 33.92 25.57
C VAL A 90 -24.91 34.84 26.75
N ARG A 91 -23.66 35.30 26.89
CA ARG A 91 -23.27 36.29 27.91
C ARG A 91 -24.05 37.59 27.78
N HIS A 92 -24.24 38.08 26.55
CA HIS A 92 -25.03 39.29 26.34
C HIS A 92 -26.48 39.12 26.80
N ILE A 93 -27.09 37.95 26.57
CA ILE A 93 -28.43 37.65 27.07
C ILE A 93 -28.43 37.48 28.59
N GLU A 94 -27.40 36.89 29.19
CA GLU A 94 -27.25 36.81 30.65
C GLU A 94 -27.19 38.20 31.29
N ASP A 95 -26.39 39.11 30.72
CA ASP A 95 -26.26 40.50 31.17
C ASP A 95 -27.62 41.22 31.12
N ILE A 96 -28.37 41.04 30.02
CA ILE A 96 -29.72 41.60 29.88
C ILE A 96 -30.66 41.04 30.96
N LYS A 97 -30.68 39.71 31.16
CA LYS A 97 -31.51 39.08 32.19
C LYS A 97 -31.15 39.60 33.58
N ALA A 98 -29.85 39.73 33.88
CA ALA A 98 -29.36 40.25 35.14
C ALA A 98 -29.81 41.71 35.37
N GLU A 99 -29.70 42.57 34.36
CA GLU A 99 -30.08 43.98 34.45
C GLU A 99 -31.59 44.15 34.68
N VAL A 100 -32.43 43.40 33.94
CA VAL A 100 -33.89 43.49 34.06
C VAL A 100 -34.35 42.97 35.42
N VAL A 101 -33.81 41.84 35.89
CA VAL A 101 -34.16 41.27 37.21
C VAL A 101 -33.68 42.19 38.35
N ALA A 102 -32.49 42.78 38.24
CA ALA A 102 -31.97 43.74 39.22
C ALA A 102 -32.86 44.99 39.36
N LYS A 103 -33.34 45.52 38.23
CA LYS A 103 -34.23 46.68 38.21
C LYS A 103 -35.61 46.37 38.80
N ALA A 104 -36.14 45.16 38.60
CA ALA A 104 -37.45 44.76 39.10
C ALA A 104 -37.48 44.56 40.63
N ASP A 105 -36.49 43.86 41.19
CA ASP A 105 -36.43 43.61 42.64
C ASP A 105 -35.75 44.76 43.42
N GLY A 106 -35.17 45.76 42.74
CA GLY A 106 -34.45 46.87 43.37
C GLY A 106 -33.15 46.43 44.07
N VAL A 107 -32.60 45.29 43.67
CA VAL A 107 -31.41 44.66 44.27
C VAL A 107 -30.18 44.94 43.41
N ALA A 108 -29.02 45.15 44.03
CA ALA A 108 -27.77 45.32 43.29
C ALA A 108 -27.44 44.06 42.47
N ILE A 109 -26.97 44.23 41.23
CA ILE A 109 -26.59 43.14 40.31
C ILE A 109 -25.65 42.12 40.99
N SER A 110 -24.77 42.59 41.88
CA SER A 110 -23.82 41.75 42.65
C SER A 110 -24.45 40.79 43.66
N MET A 111 -25.72 40.99 44.06
CA MET A 111 -26.45 40.09 44.96
C MET A 111 -27.32 39.07 44.21
N LEU A 112 -27.47 39.22 42.89
CA LEU A 112 -28.24 38.31 42.04
C LEU A 112 -27.39 37.20 41.42
N SER A 113 -26.08 37.39 41.36
CA SER A 113 -25.10 36.40 40.94
C SER A 113 -24.79 35.42 42.08
N GLY A 114 -25.52 34.30 42.17
CA GLY A 114 -25.24 33.21 43.10
C GLY A 114 -24.54 32.05 42.38
N LYS A 115 -23.42 31.55 42.91
CA LYS A 115 -22.77 30.35 42.33
C LYS A 115 -23.54 29.08 42.71
N ASP A 116 -23.88 28.25 41.72
CA ASP A 116 -24.39 26.90 41.97
C ASP A 116 -23.29 25.93 42.46
N ALA A 117 -23.66 24.68 42.76
CA ALA A 117 -22.74 23.64 43.24
C ALA A 117 -21.62 23.30 42.22
N ASP A 118 -21.79 23.68 40.95
CA ASP A 118 -20.83 23.52 39.85
C ASP A 118 -20.01 24.82 39.61
N GLY A 119 -20.17 25.84 40.47
CA GLY A 119 -19.37 27.05 40.51
C GLY A 119 -19.76 28.12 39.47
N ARG A 120 -20.91 28.00 38.81
CA ARG A 120 -21.36 28.89 37.73
C ARG A 120 -22.49 29.82 38.19
N ASP A 121 -22.57 30.97 37.54
CA ASP A 121 -23.46 32.07 37.91
C ASP A 121 -24.92 31.70 37.65
N THR A 122 -25.71 31.57 38.71
CA THR A 122 -27.16 31.40 38.64
C THR A 122 -27.79 32.69 39.12
N LEU A 123 -28.46 33.37 38.20
CA LEU A 123 -29.45 34.37 38.56
C LEU A 123 -30.39 33.76 39.60
N ARG A 124 -30.72 34.53 40.64
CA ARG A 124 -31.75 34.17 41.64
C ARG A 124 -32.91 33.48 40.93
N ALA A 125 -33.24 32.26 41.35
CA ALA A 125 -34.29 31.46 40.71
C ALA A 125 -35.54 32.33 40.52
N LEU A 126 -36.09 32.39 39.30
CA LEU A 126 -37.27 33.20 38.99
C LEU A 126 -38.45 32.90 39.94
N LEU A 127 -38.49 31.70 40.52
CA LEU A 127 -39.42 31.28 41.57
C LEU A 127 -39.36 32.16 42.84
N ALA A 128 -38.23 32.80 43.14
CA ALA A 128 -37.97 33.58 44.34
C ALA A 128 -38.03 35.11 44.11
N LEU A 129 -38.45 35.56 42.92
CA LEU A 129 -38.74 36.97 42.65
C LEU A 129 -40.10 37.36 43.22
N GLU A 130 -40.19 38.55 43.79
CA GLU A 130 -41.46 39.08 44.32
C GLU A 130 -42.28 39.77 43.23
N MET A 131 -41.61 40.41 42.26
CA MET A 131 -42.22 41.22 41.19
C MET A 131 -42.30 40.46 39.85
N LYS A 132 -42.79 39.21 39.85
CA LYS A 132 -42.85 38.35 38.65
C LYS A 132 -43.85 38.84 37.59
N ASP A 133 -44.87 39.56 38.02
CA ASP A 133 -45.96 40.11 37.23
C ASP A 133 -45.66 41.50 36.65
N ASP A 134 -44.54 42.11 37.05
CA ASP A 134 -44.10 43.42 36.53
C ASP A 134 -43.89 43.35 35.01
N ARG A 135 -44.41 44.36 34.31
CA ARG A 135 -44.36 44.49 32.85
C ARG A 135 -43.58 45.73 32.40
N ASP A 136 -43.42 46.70 33.29
CA ASP A 136 -42.89 48.02 32.96
C ASP A 136 -41.36 47.95 32.82
N VAL A 137 -40.70 47.21 33.71
CA VAL A 137 -39.23 47.10 33.72
C VAL A 137 -38.70 46.46 32.43
N LEU A 138 -39.33 45.36 32.00
CA LEU A 138 -38.98 44.66 30.76
C LEU A 138 -39.25 45.55 29.54
N THR A 139 -40.44 46.17 29.50
CA THR A 139 -40.87 47.04 28.41
C THR A 139 -39.92 48.23 28.26
N GLN A 140 -39.61 48.93 29.35
CA GLN A 140 -38.74 50.11 29.34
C GLN A 140 -37.28 49.76 28.98
N ALA A 141 -36.80 48.60 29.45
CA ALA A 141 -35.43 48.15 29.17
C ALA A 141 -35.24 47.74 27.70
N LEU A 142 -36.15 46.92 27.16
CA LEU A 142 -35.94 46.22 25.89
C LEU A 142 -36.63 46.85 24.67
N VAL A 143 -37.77 47.50 24.87
CA VAL A 143 -38.61 48.02 23.77
C VAL A 143 -38.72 49.55 23.83
N GLY A 144 -38.90 50.15 25.00
CA GLY A 144 -39.14 51.58 25.18
C GLY A 144 -40.63 51.94 25.14
N SER A 145 -40.93 53.24 25.00
CA SER A 145 -42.28 53.79 25.14
C SER A 145 -43.21 53.50 23.96
N GLU A 146 -42.66 53.18 22.78
CA GLU A 146 -43.44 53.00 21.56
C GLU A 146 -43.25 51.60 20.96
N PRO A 147 -44.27 50.72 21.00
CA PRO A 147 -44.14 49.35 20.50
C PRO A 147 -43.92 49.27 18.98
N ALA A 148 -44.48 50.19 18.19
CA ALA A 148 -44.29 50.20 16.74
C ALA A 148 -42.87 50.64 16.32
N SER A 149 -42.08 51.20 17.23
CA SER A 149 -40.71 51.69 16.97
C SER A 149 -39.81 51.38 18.16
N PRO A 150 -39.39 50.11 18.32
CA PRO A 150 -38.58 49.69 19.45
C PRO A 150 -37.27 50.48 19.52
N ARG A 151 -36.83 50.75 20.75
CA ARG A 151 -35.59 51.45 21.06
C ARG A 151 -34.40 50.73 20.42
N LYS A 152 -33.61 51.48 19.66
CA LYS A 152 -32.37 51.00 19.04
C LYS A 152 -31.20 51.43 19.91
N GLY A 153 -30.49 50.47 20.49
CA GLY A 153 -29.34 50.72 21.35
C GLY A 153 -28.75 49.42 21.91
N PRO A 154 -27.55 49.45 22.51
CA PRO A 154 -26.94 48.27 23.10
C PRO A 154 -27.83 47.71 24.22
N GLY A 155 -28.05 46.40 24.23
CA GLY A 155 -28.87 45.72 25.23
C GLY A 155 -30.39 45.81 25.01
N THR A 156 -30.86 46.33 23.86
CA THR A 156 -32.29 46.31 23.53
C THR A 156 -32.69 45.07 22.73
N ALA A 157 -33.99 44.78 22.66
CA ALA A 157 -34.50 43.64 21.89
C ALA A 157 -34.13 43.73 20.39
N TYR A 158 -34.01 44.94 19.85
CA TYR A 158 -33.56 45.16 18.47
C TYR A 158 -32.09 44.77 18.27
N ASP A 159 -31.20 45.15 19.20
CA ASP A 159 -29.78 44.75 19.13
C ASP A 159 -29.63 43.23 19.22
N LEU A 160 -30.40 42.59 20.11
CA LEU A 160 -30.43 41.13 20.23
C LEU A 160 -30.85 40.47 18.92
N ARG A 161 -31.92 40.95 18.28
CA ARG A 161 -32.40 40.43 16.99
C ARG A 161 -31.34 40.55 15.90
N VAL A 162 -30.66 41.70 15.80
CA VAL A 162 -29.61 41.93 14.80
C VAL A 162 -28.42 41.01 15.03
N ARG A 163 -27.96 40.87 16.27
CA ARG A 163 -26.82 40.01 16.62
C ARG A 163 -27.12 38.53 16.37
N ILE A 164 -28.30 38.05 16.73
CA ILE A 164 -28.70 36.65 16.47
C ILE A 164 -28.88 36.43 14.96
N SER A 165 -29.44 37.39 14.22
CA SER A 165 -29.56 37.28 12.76
C SER A 165 -28.19 37.22 12.10
N SER A 166 -27.22 38.03 12.55
CA SER A 166 -25.84 37.99 12.07
C SER A 166 -25.16 36.66 12.40
N PHE A 167 -25.40 36.09 13.58
CA PHE A 167 -24.93 34.75 13.94
C PHE A 167 -25.51 33.68 13.03
N ARG A 168 -26.83 33.67 12.83
CA ARG A 168 -27.52 32.78 11.88
C ARG A 168 -26.92 32.87 10.48
N ASP A 169 -26.74 34.08 9.97
CA ASP A 169 -26.24 34.29 8.61
C ASP A 169 -24.77 33.83 8.49
N SER A 170 -23.96 34.06 9.52
CA SER A 170 -22.58 33.55 9.59
C SER A 170 -22.54 32.02 9.61
N LEU A 171 -23.43 31.38 10.38
CA LEU A 171 -23.59 29.92 10.41
C LEU A 171 -23.98 29.36 9.04
N LYS A 172 -24.88 30.03 8.31
CA LYS A 172 -25.29 29.63 6.95
C LYS A 172 -24.14 29.70 5.95
N VAL A 173 -23.30 30.73 6.04
CA VAL A 173 -22.09 30.85 5.20
C VAL A 173 -21.12 29.71 5.48
N LEU A 174 -20.90 29.36 6.75
CA LEU A 174 -20.01 28.26 7.14
C LEU A 174 -20.54 26.88 6.74
N ALA A 175 -21.87 26.70 6.71
CA ALA A 175 -22.50 25.45 6.29
C ALA A 175 -22.23 25.10 4.81
N GLY A 176 -22.03 26.12 3.96
CA GLY A 176 -21.75 26.00 2.53
C GLY A 176 -22.89 25.37 1.73
N GLU A 177 -22.64 25.09 0.44
CA GLU A 177 -23.68 24.59 -0.50
C GLU A 177 -24.27 23.23 -0.09
N ARG A 178 -23.46 22.37 0.55
CA ARG A 178 -23.90 21.04 1.00
C ARG A 178 -24.79 21.10 2.25
N GLY A 179 -24.83 22.25 2.95
CA GLY A 179 -25.53 22.45 4.22
C GLY A 179 -26.96 22.98 4.08
N GLY A 180 -27.59 22.89 2.90
CA GLY A 180 -28.94 23.41 2.65
C GLY A 180 -30.00 23.06 3.72
N PRO A 181 -30.11 21.79 4.17
CA PRO A 181 -31.05 21.42 5.23
C PRO A 181 -30.76 22.09 6.58
N LEU A 182 -29.48 22.26 6.93
CA LEU A 182 -29.07 22.93 8.16
C LEU A 182 -29.37 24.43 8.10
N ALA A 183 -29.12 25.06 6.94
CA ALA A 183 -29.46 26.46 6.72
C ALA A 183 -30.98 26.71 6.87
N ALA A 184 -31.82 25.81 6.36
CA ALA A 184 -33.27 25.89 6.52
C ALA A 184 -33.72 25.67 7.98
N ALA A 185 -33.07 24.76 8.71
CA ALA A 185 -33.33 24.57 10.14
C ALA A 185 -32.98 25.82 10.96
N LEU A 186 -31.86 26.48 10.65
CA LEU A 186 -31.45 27.74 11.28
C LEU A 186 -32.42 28.89 10.98
N ASP A 187 -32.99 28.95 9.77
CA ASP A 187 -34.01 29.94 9.41
C ASP A 187 -35.32 29.72 10.21
N GLY A 188 -35.70 28.47 10.47
CA GLY A 188 -36.86 28.15 11.30
C GLY A 188 -36.63 28.41 12.80
N LEU A 189 -35.41 28.17 13.29
CA LEU A 189 -35.05 28.34 14.69
C LEU A 189 -34.93 29.83 15.08
N PHE A 190 -34.43 30.66 14.17
CA PHE A 190 -34.30 32.11 14.34
C PHE A 190 -35.24 32.89 13.40
N ASP A 191 -36.53 32.60 13.50
CA ASP A 191 -37.59 33.34 12.82
C ASP A 191 -38.04 34.56 13.64
N PHE A 192 -37.65 35.74 13.15
CA PHE A 192 -38.00 37.04 13.71
C PHE A 192 -39.01 37.82 12.85
N SER A 193 -39.80 37.11 12.03
CA SER A 193 -40.87 37.73 11.25
C SER A 193 -41.94 38.36 12.14
N ASP A 194 -42.55 39.42 11.62
CA ASP A 194 -43.70 40.07 12.26
C ASP A 194 -44.87 39.09 12.31
N ARG A 195 -45.61 39.08 13.42
CA ARG A 195 -46.71 38.13 13.65
C ARG A 195 -47.97 38.86 14.11
N ARG A 196 -49.12 38.22 13.89
CA ARG A 196 -50.39 38.71 14.42
C ARG A 196 -50.55 38.29 15.87
N ASP A 197 -50.86 39.24 16.74
CA ASP A 197 -51.19 38.96 18.14
C ASP A 197 -52.62 38.39 18.27
N ALA A 198 -53.03 38.07 19.50
CA ALA A 198 -54.38 37.57 19.81
C ALA A 198 -55.51 38.56 19.48
N SER A 199 -55.19 39.84 19.30
CA SER A 199 -56.13 40.90 18.89
C SER A 199 -56.24 41.05 17.37
N GLY A 200 -55.39 40.34 16.61
CA GLY A 200 -55.32 40.40 15.16
C GLY A 200 -54.44 41.53 14.62
N THR A 201 -53.75 42.28 15.49
CA THR A 201 -52.84 43.37 15.12
C THR A 201 -51.48 42.81 14.70
N MET A 202 -50.89 43.35 13.63
CA MET A 202 -49.56 42.95 13.17
C MET A 202 -48.51 43.67 14.03
N ASN A 203 -47.77 42.91 14.83
CA ASN A 203 -46.75 43.45 15.71
C ASN A 203 -45.37 42.90 15.31
N ASN A 204 -44.34 43.71 15.53
CA ASN A 204 -42.95 43.30 15.36
C ASN A 204 -42.51 42.33 16.46
N TRP A 205 -41.49 41.52 16.16
CA TRP A 205 -40.99 40.49 17.08
C TRP A 205 -40.60 41.06 18.45
N GLU A 206 -39.95 42.23 18.52
CA GLU A 206 -39.53 42.82 19.79
C GLU A 206 -40.73 43.14 20.70
N SER A 207 -41.83 43.62 20.13
CA SER A 207 -43.00 44.02 20.91
C SER A 207 -43.83 42.83 21.35
N ILE A 208 -43.97 41.80 20.50
CA ILE A 208 -44.72 40.59 20.87
C ILE A 208 -44.09 39.88 22.08
N ASN A 209 -42.76 39.87 22.15
CA ASN A 209 -42.05 39.10 23.18
C ASN A 209 -41.72 39.91 24.43
N PHE A 210 -41.64 41.25 24.34
CA PHE A 210 -41.10 42.07 25.43
C PHE A 210 -41.91 43.34 25.78
N TYR A 211 -43.00 43.66 25.06
CA TYR A 211 -43.84 44.82 25.37
C TYR A 211 -45.12 44.42 26.12
N ASP A 212 -45.35 44.99 27.30
CA ASP A 212 -46.47 44.65 28.21
C ASP A 212 -46.53 43.14 28.53
N VAL A 213 -45.36 42.49 28.57
CA VAL A 213 -45.20 41.07 28.90
C VAL A 213 -44.70 40.95 30.34
N PRO A 214 -45.27 40.03 31.17
CA PRO A 214 -44.75 39.78 32.52
C PRO A 214 -43.27 39.41 32.51
N LEU A 215 -42.53 39.91 33.49
CA LEU A 215 -41.10 39.70 33.64
C LEU A 215 -40.71 38.22 33.55
N ALA A 216 -41.44 37.33 34.23
CA ALA A 216 -41.18 35.90 34.19
C ALA A 216 -41.24 35.30 32.77
N ALA A 217 -42.18 35.75 31.94
CA ALA A 217 -42.33 35.30 30.56
C ALA A 217 -41.25 35.89 29.63
N GLY A 218 -40.87 37.15 29.85
CA GLY A 218 -39.77 37.80 29.13
C GLY A 218 -38.43 37.12 29.39
N VAL A 219 -38.12 36.82 30.65
CA VAL A 219 -36.89 36.10 31.03
C VAL A 219 -36.89 34.67 30.48
N ALA A 220 -38.02 33.95 30.55
CA ALA A 220 -38.13 32.63 29.94
C ALA A 220 -37.90 32.67 28.42
N THR A 221 -38.36 33.71 27.73
CA THR A 221 -38.12 33.91 26.29
C THR A 221 -36.63 34.15 26.00
N LEU A 222 -35.93 34.91 26.85
CA LEU A 222 -34.49 35.09 26.76
C LEU A 222 -33.73 33.77 26.99
N SER A 223 -34.14 32.97 27.99
CA SER A 223 -33.57 31.64 28.23
C SER A 223 -33.80 30.68 27.06
N LYS A 224 -34.96 30.76 26.42
CA LYS A 224 -35.24 30.00 25.20
C LYS A 224 -34.25 30.37 24.10
N LEU A 225 -33.99 31.65 23.88
CA LEU A 225 -32.99 32.10 22.89
C LEU A 225 -31.58 31.60 23.22
N GLN A 226 -31.19 31.54 24.49
CA GLN A 226 -29.90 30.97 24.90
C GLN A 226 -29.81 29.48 24.55
N ALA A 227 -30.85 28.70 24.87
CA ALA A 227 -30.92 27.29 24.52
C ALA A 227 -30.88 27.07 23.00
N ASP A 228 -31.63 27.89 22.24
CA ASP A 228 -31.68 27.89 20.78
C ASP A 228 -30.28 28.20 20.18
N ILE A 229 -29.53 29.16 20.73
CA ILE A 229 -28.14 29.47 20.32
C ILE A 229 -27.20 28.29 20.57
N ARG A 230 -27.28 27.66 21.75
CA ARG A 230 -26.45 26.48 22.07
C ARG A 230 -26.81 25.26 21.22
N ALA A 231 -28.08 25.09 20.88
CA ALA A 231 -28.53 24.04 19.98
C ALA A 231 -27.96 24.26 18.56
N ALA A 232 -28.05 25.48 18.03
CA ALA A 232 -27.49 25.85 16.74
C ALA A 232 -25.96 25.70 16.69
N GLU A 233 -25.25 26.09 17.75
CA GLU A 233 -23.81 25.84 17.93
C GLU A 233 -23.50 24.34 17.81
N ASN A 234 -24.22 23.51 18.56
CA ASN A 234 -24.01 22.06 18.59
C ASN A 234 -24.21 21.42 17.21
N ASP A 235 -25.31 21.75 16.53
CA ASP A 235 -25.63 21.22 15.22
C ASP A 235 -24.60 21.65 14.17
N MET A 236 -24.10 22.89 14.26
CA MET A 236 -23.05 23.35 13.36
C MET A 236 -21.72 22.64 13.60
N VAL A 237 -21.31 22.43 14.85
CA VAL A 237 -20.05 21.71 15.15
C VAL A 237 -20.12 20.29 14.60
N LYS A 238 -21.25 19.59 14.80
CA LYS A 238 -21.49 18.26 14.21
C LYS A 238 -21.47 18.28 12.69
N TRP A 239 -22.04 19.30 12.08
CA TRP A 239 -22.02 19.47 10.63
C TRP A 239 -20.60 19.66 10.12
N LEU A 240 -19.82 20.56 10.73
CA LEU A 240 -18.43 20.81 10.38
C LEU A 240 -17.60 19.54 10.51
N TYR A 241 -17.77 18.78 11.59
CA TYR A 241 -17.12 17.49 11.77
C TYR A 241 -17.44 16.51 10.64
N ARG A 242 -18.74 16.29 10.37
CA ARG A 242 -19.19 15.38 9.30
C ARG A 242 -18.74 15.84 7.93
N SER A 243 -18.68 17.15 7.68
CA SER A 243 -18.27 17.70 6.39
C SER A 243 -16.84 17.34 6.00
N VAL A 244 -15.95 17.16 7.00
CA VAL A 244 -14.57 16.70 6.78
C VAL A 244 -14.54 15.22 6.39
N GLU A 245 -15.36 14.38 7.03
CA GLU A 245 -15.40 12.93 6.78
C GLU A 245 -16.13 12.54 5.48
N VAL A 246 -17.04 13.39 4.99
CA VAL A 246 -17.75 13.13 3.72
C VAL A 246 -16.78 13.05 2.54
N ASP A 247 -15.67 13.77 2.61
CA ASP A 247 -14.66 13.80 1.57
C ASP A 247 -13.67 12.62 1.64
N ASP A 248 -13.76 11.78 2.67
CA ASP A 248 -12.87 10.64 2.88
C ASP A 248 -13.35 9.36 2.19
N PHE A 249 -12.39 8.59 1.69
CA PHE A 249 -12.66 7.29 1.11
C PHE A 249 -13.07 6.31 2.20
N LYS A 250 -14.31 5.82 2.09
CA LYS A 250 -14.82 4.77 2.96
C LYS A 250 -14.51 3.42 2.32
N PHE A 251 -13.70 2.61 2.99
CA PHE A 251 -13.40 1.24 2.58
C PHE A 251 -13.99 0.27 3.59
N GLY A 252 -14.74 -0.72 3.12
CA GLY A 252 -15.48 -1.64 4.00
C GLY A 252 -14.67 -2.84 4.48
N THR A 253 -13.61 -3.23 3.78
CA THR A 253 -12.83 -4.44 4.08
C THR A 253 -11.34 -4.14 4.12
N LEU A 254 -10.65 -4.69 5.13
CA LEU A 254 -9.20 -4.61 5.30
C LEU A 254 -8.57 -5.96 4.96
N THR A 255 -7.48 -5.94 4.22
CA THR A 255 -6.67 -7.12 3.88
C THR A 255 -5.19 -6.76 3.92
N THR A 256 -4.33 -7.75 4.13
CA THR A 256 -2.88 -7.53 4.09
C THR A 256 -2.38 -7.74 2.67
N ALA A 257 -1.60 -6.78 2.16
CA ALA A 257 -0.87 -6.92 0.91
C ALA A 257 0.62 -7.08 1.21
N VAL A 258 1.26 -8.02 0.53
CA VAL A 258 2.71 -8.26 0.61
C VAL A 258 3.26 -8.12 -0.80
N VAL A 259 4.18 -7.18 -1.00
CA VAL A 259 4.84 -6.92 -2.28
C VAL A 259 6.32 -7.30 -2.13
N PRO A 260 6.72 -8.50 -2.60
CA PRO A 260 8.11 -8.93 -2.56
C PRO A 260 8.95 -8.18 -3.60
N GLN A 261 10.21 -7.85 -3.25
CA GLN A 261 11.16 -7.27 -4.21
C GLN A 261 11.61 -8.29 -5.26
N SER A 262 11.77 -9.55 -4.86
CA SER A 262 12.03 -10.69 -5.74
C SER A 262 11.37 -11.95 -5.19
N ASN A 263 10.72 -12.72 -6.06
CA ASN A 263 10.14 -14.02 -5.72
C ASN A 263 11.17 -15.17 -5.80
N LEU A 264 12.37 -14.90 -6.33
CA LEU A 264 13.43 -15.89 -6.47
C LEU A 264 14.67 -15.40 -5.72
N ILE A 265 15.10 -16.19 -4.73
CA ILE A 265 16.32 -15.94 -3.95
C ILE A 265 17.20 -17.19 -3.98
N MET A 266 18.52 -17.00 -3.93
CA MET A 266 19.45 -18.11 -3.76
C MET A 266 19.54 -18.52 -2.29
N ALA A 267 19.88 -19.78 -2.01
CA ALA A 267 20.12 -20.23 -0.64
C ALA A 267 21.23 -19.38 0.02
N GLY A 268 20.91 -18.72 1.13
CA GLY A 268 21.80 -17.79 1.83
C GLY A 268 21.65 -16.31 1.45
N ASP A 269 20.76 -15.97 0.52
CA ASP A 269 20.34 -14.58 0.26
C ASP A 269 19.15 -14.18 1.16
N SER A 270 18.93 -12.87 1.33
CA SER A 270 17.87 -12.32 2.19
C SER A 270 16.60 -12.03 1.39
N PHE A 271 15.46 -12.59 1.83
CA PHE A 271 14.15 -12.22 1.31
C PHE A 271 13.73 -10.82 1.79
N ARG A 272 13.31 -9.94 0.88
CA ARG A 272 12.83 -8.58 1.18
C ARG A 272 11.44 -8.37 0.57
N ALA A 273 10.50 -7.86 1.37
CA ALA A 273 9.14 -7.58 0.94
C ALA A 273 8.55 -6.42 1.74
N ASP A 274 7.75 -5.59 1.08
CA ASP A 274 6.96 -4.54 1.72
C ASP A 274 5.61 -5.12 2.14
N VAL A 275 5.29 -5.01 3.44
CA VAL A 275 4.04 -5.51 4.03
C VAL A 275 3.20 -4.32 4.47
N PHE A 276 2.01 -4.18 3.92
CA PHE A 276 1.10 -3.08 4.27
C PHE A 276 -0.36 -3.54 4.31
N LEU A 277 -1.19 -2.72 4.94
CA LEU A 277 -2.63 -2.93 5.00
C LEU A 277 -3.29 -2.29 3.77
N ALA A 278 -4.03 -3.09 3.02
CA ALA A 278 -4.82 -2.66 1.88
C ALA A 278 -6.31 -2.63 2.29
N ALA A 279 -6.99 -1.53 1.99
CA ALA A 279 -8.42 -1.39 2.20
C ALA A 279 -9.13 -1.36 0.85
N TYR A 280 -10.27 -2.06 0.74
CA TYR A 280 -11.09 -2.09 -0.47
C TYR A 280 -12.58 -2.25 -0.13
N ASP A 281 -13.45 -1.99 -1.11
CA ASP A 281 -14.90 -2.11 -0.96
C ASP A 281 -15.50 -2.97 -2.09
N PRO A 282 -16.07 -4.16 -1.79
CA PRO A 282 -16.78 -4.98 -2.77
C PRO A 282 -18.06 -4.34 -3.33
N LEU A 283 -18.68 -3.41 -2.60
CA LEU A 283 -19.94 -2.78 -3.02
C LEU A 283 -19.73 -1.68 -4.07
N ASN A 284 -18.54 -1.10 -4.12
CA ASN A 284 -18.12 -0.10 -5.11
C ASN A 284 -16.85 -0.57 -5.83
N PRO A 285 -16.95 -1.58 -6.72
CA PRO A 285 -15.78 -2.15 -7.37
C PRO A 285 -15.15 -1.17 -8.37
N PRO A 286 -13.83 -0.93 -8.33
CA PRO A 286 -13.15 -0.02 -9.27
C PRO A 286 -13.02 -0.63 -10.66
N THR A 287 -13.07 0.18 -11.71
CA THR A 287 -12.72 -0.28 -13.06
C THR A 287 -11.21 -0.32 -13.23
N VAL A 288 -10.64 -1.51 -13.45
CA VAL A 288 -9.19 -1.68 -13.64
C VAL A 288 -8.89 -1.91 -15.12
N THR A 289 -8.06 -1.05 -15.70
CA THR A 289 -7.64 -1.13 -17.10
C THR A 289 -6.14 -1.35 -17.22
N LEU A 290 -5.74 -2.09 -18.24
CA LEU A 290 -4.35 -2.18 -18.69
C LEU A 290 -4.01 -0.98 -19.58
N SER A 291 -2.71 -0.71 -19.74
CA SER A 291 -2.22 0.32 -20.68
C SER A 291 -2.62 0.05 -22.14
N THR A 292 -2.95 -1.19 -22.47
CA THR A 292 -3.50 -1.62 -23.76
C THR A 292 -4.98 -1.24 -23.96
N GLY A 293 -5.66 -0.77 -22.92
CA GLY A 293 -7.09 -0.44 -22.93
C GLY A 293 -8.02 -1.59 -22.52
N GLU A 294 -7.50 -2.80 -22.31
CA GLU A 294 -8.28 -3.95 -21.85
C GLU A 294 -8.70 -3.79 -20.38
N THR A 295 -9.97 -4.07 -20.06
CA THR A 295 -10.50 -4.02 -18.69
C THR A 295 -10.37 -5.40 -18.04
N LEU A 296 -9.77 -5.45 -16.85
CA LEU A 296 -9.59 -6.69 -16.10
C LEU A 296 -10.89 -7.11 -15.41
N PRO A 297 -11.23 -8.41 -15.41
CA PRO A 297 -12.38 -8.91 -14.67
C PRO A 297 -12.14 -8.82 -13.17
N ILE A 298 -13.16 -8.37 -12.44
CA ILE A 298 -13.16 -8.28 -10.98
C ILE A 298 -13.86 -9.51 -10.43
N GLY A 299 -13.23 -10.20 -9.49
CA GLY A 299 -13.83 -11.33 -8.80
C GLY A 299 -14.91 -10.90 -7.80
N SER A 300 -15.67 -11.88 -7.28
CA SER A 300 -16.64 -11.65 -6.19
C SER A 300 -16.00 -11.15 -4.88
N ASP A 301 -14.66 -11.24 -4.80
CA ASP A 301 -13.84 -10.71 -3.72
C ASP A 301 -13.44 -9.24 -3.93
N GLY A 302 -13.95 -8.56 -4.96
CA GLY A 302 -13.68 -7.15 -5.25
C GLY A 302 -12.28 -6.88 -5.80
N LYS A 303 -11.53 -7.92 -6.19
CA LYS A 303 -10.15 -7.82 -6.69
C LYS A 303 -10.10 -8.07 -8.19
N ALA A 304 -9.37 -7.23 -8.92
CA ALA A 304 -9.11 -7.45 -10.35
C ALA A 304 -8.11 -8.61 -10.53
N LYS A 305 -8.40 -9.52 -11.46
CA LYS A 305 -7.56 -10.69 -11.73
C LYS A 305 -6.79 -10.51 -13.02
N LEU A 306 -5.50 -10.22 -12.91
CA LEU A 306 -4.58 -10.15 -14.04
C LEU A 306 -4.07 -11.54 -14.41
N ARG A 307 -4.25 -11.95 -15.67
CA ARG A 307 -3.69 -13.19 -16.21
C ARG A 307 -3.09 -12.93 -17.59
N MET A 308 -1.80 -13.18 -17.73
CA MET A 308 -1.09 -13.01 -19.01
C MET A 308 -0.23 -14.24 -19.32
N ARG A 309 0.00 -14.48 -20.62
CA ARG A 309 0.93 -15.50 -21.09
C ARG A 309 2.35 -14.93 -21.19
N GLY A 310 3.33 -15.70 -20.74
CA GLY A 310 4.76 -15.36 -20.86
C GLY A 310 5.32 -15.86 -22.19
N ASP A 311 5.10 -15.12 -23.28
CA ASP A 311 5.48 -15.58 -24.63
C ASP A 311 6.95 -15.29 -24.99
N GLN A 312 7.55 -14.25 -24.39
CA GLN A 312 8.94 -13.85 -24.65
C GLN A 312 9.75 -13.89 -23.36
N VAL A 313 10.92 -14.53 -23.44
CA VAL A 313 11.89 -14.62 -22.34
C VAL A 313 12.45 -13.24 -22.01
N GLY A 314 12.57 -12.93 -20.72
CA GLY A 314 13.10 -11.65 -20.23
C GLY A 314 12.23 -11.02 -19.15
N GLU A 315 12.65 -9.84 -18.70
CA GLU A 315 11.87 -9.00 -17.80
C GLU A 315 10.77 -8.26 -18.58
N ARG A 316 9.57 -8.21 -18.01
CA ARG A 316 8.40 -7.57 -18.60
C ARG A 316 7.71 -6.72 -17.56
N THR A 317 7.34 -5.51 -17.96
CA THR A 317 6.57 -4.58 -17.14
C THR A 317 5.12 -4.57 -17.61
N VAL A 318 4.19 -4.60 -16.65
CA VAL A 318 2.76 -4.41 -16.88
C VAL A 318 2.34 -3.13 -16.20
N GLU A 319 1.67 -2.28 -16.96
CA GLU A 319 1.19 -1.00 -16.47
C GLU A 319 -0.29 -0.86 -16.75
N GLY A 320 -0.97 -0.09 -15.93
CA GLY A 320 -2.39 0.18 -16.08
C GLY A 320 -2.87 1.27 -15.15
N ARG A 321 -4.18 1.43 -15.10
CA ARG A 321 -4.84 2.41 -14.24
C ARG A 321 -6.04 1.78 -13.55
N ILE A 322 -6.28 2.22 -12.33
CA ILE A 322 -7.45 1.89 -11.53
C ILE A 322 -8.31 3.15 -11.51
N ARG A 323 -9.51 3.08 -12.08
CA ARG A 323 -10.51 4.14 -12.02
C ARG A 323 -11.49 3.83 -10.90
N PHE A 324 -11.57 4.72 -9.92
CA PHE A 324 -12.43 4.57 -8.76
C PHE A 324 -13.33 5.81 -8.62
N GLU A 325 -14.61 5.59 -8.37
CA GLU A 325 -15.58 6.65 -8.12
C GLU A 325 -15.54 7.06 -6.65
N GLY A 326 -14.86 8.18 -6.38
CA GLY A 326 -14.72 8.74 -5.04
C GLY A 326 -15.77 9.80 -4.71
N PRO A 327 -15.78 10.29 -3.45
CA PRO A 327 -16.73 11.32 -3.00
C PRO A 327 -16.59 12.68 -3.71
N LYS A 328 -15.43 12.95 -4.33
CA LYS A 328 -15.17 14.16 -5.15
C LYS A 328 -15.25 13.90 -6.66
N GLY A 329 -15.80 12.75 -7.06
CA GLY A 329 -15.84 12.28 -8.44
C GLY A 329 -14.79 11.22 -8.75
N VAL A 330 -14.67 10.91 -10.03
CA VAL A 330 -13.82 9.83 -10.54
C VAL A 330 -12.34 10.18 -10.36
N LYS A 331 -11.57 9.29 -9.72
CA LYS A 331 -10.11 9.37 -9.64
C LYS A 331 -9.46 8.21 -10.36
N GLU A 332 -8.28 8.46 -10.92
CA GLU A 332 -7.45 7.44 -11.56
C GLU A 332 -6.13 7.28 -10.81
N PHE A 333 -5.76 6.03 -10.52
CA PHE A 333 -4.51 5.66 -9.88
C PHE A 333 -3.69 4.76 -10.83
N PRO A 334 -2.47 5.16 -11.23
CA PRO A 334 -1.63 4.29 -12.04
C PRO A 334 -1.06 3.13 -11.20
N TYR A 335 -0.85 1.99 -11.82
CA TYR A 335 -0.10 0.88 -11.24
C TYR A 335 0.91 0.33 -12.26
N SER A 336 2.03 -0.18 -11.76
CA SER A 336 3.06 -0.86 -12.55
C SER A 336 3.60 -2.05 -11.76
N THR A 337 3.75 -3.19 -12.41
CA THR A 337 4.36 -4.40 -11.85
C THR A 337 5.26 -5.06 -12.87
N THR A 338 6.43 -5.54 -12.43
CA THR A 338 7.34 -6.30 -13.27
C THR A 338 7.18 -7.80 -13.01
N TYR A 339 7.38 -8.62 -14.05
CA TYR A 339 7.46 -10.07 -13.95
C TYR A 339 8.52 -10.60 -14.91
N GLN A 340 9.15 -11.72 -14.56
CA GLN A 340 10.21 -12.32 -15.36
C GLN A 340 9.72 -13.62 -16.00
N VAL A 341 9.91 -13.74 -17.32
CA VAL A 341 9.64 -14.96 -18.08
C VAL A 341 10.97 -15.66 -18.32
N MET A 342 11.10 -16.90 -17.85
CA MET A 342 12.29 -17.72 -18.05
C MET A 342 11.99 -18.84 -19.05
N ALA A 343 12.93 -19.13 -19.95
CA ALA A 343 12.86 -20.35 -20.74
C ALA A 343 12.96 -21.57 -19.81
N PRO A 344 12.19 -22.64 -20.04
CA PRO A 344 12.37 -23.88 -19.30
C PRO A 344 13.79 -24.43 -19.58
N LEU A 345 14.57 -24.64 -18.52
CA LEU A 345 15.91 -25.19 -18.58
C LEU A 345 15.87 -26.67 -18.19
N LEU A 346 16.16 -27.57 -19.14
CA LEU A 346 16.40 -28.98 -18.85
C LEU A 346 17.91 -29.22 -18.82
N VAL A 347 18.44 -29.55 -17.65
CA VAL A 347 19.84 -29.95 -17.50
C VAL A 347 19.92 -31.47 -17.46
N ALA A 348 20.30 -32.09 -18.58
CA ALA A 348 20.57 -33.52 -18.67
C ALA A 348 22.09 -33.73 -18.67
N SER A 349 22.64 -34.19 -17.55
CA SER A 349 24.07 -34.46 -17.40
C SER A 349 24.33 -35.95 -17.16
N PRO A 350 24.95 -36.67 -18.10
CA PRO A 350 25.23 -38.09 -17.93
C PRO A 350 26.28 -38.32 -16.83
N THR A 351 25.88 -38.99 -15.74
CA THR A 351 26.70 -39.15 -14.53
C THR A 351 28.00 -39.91 -14.74
N LYS A 352 28.03 -40.87 -15.69
CA LYS A 352 29.25 -41.62 -16.03
C LYS A 352 30.19 -40.90 -17.01
N MET A 353 29.80 -39.73 -17.53
CA MET A 353 30.58 -38.95 -18.50
C MET A 353 31.30 -37.76 -17.87
N ASN A 354 31.31 -37.62 -16.54
CA ASN A 354 32.13 -36.64 -15.83
C ASN A 354 33.63 -36.99 -15.89
N VAL A 355 34.20 -37.02 -17.10
CA VAL A 355 35.59 -37.39 -17.37
C VAL A 355 36.25 -36.29 -18.18
N LEU A 356 37.44 -35.89 -17.76
CA LEU A 356 38.33 -35.04 -18.54
C LEU A 356 39.55 -35.86 -18.97
N TYR A 357 39.94 -35.73 -20.23
CA TYR A 357 41.07 -36.44 -20.81
C TYR A 357 42.35 -35.60 -20.79
N ARG A 358 43.48 -36.23 -20.47
CA ARG A 358 44.80 -35.58 -20.49
C ARG A 358 45.31 -35.41 -21.92
N GLY A 359 45.96 -34.28 -22.21
CA GLY A 359 46.65 -34.05 -23.49
C GLY A 359 45.76 -33.62 -24.66
N VAL A 360 44.48 -33.38 -24.40
CA VAL A 360 43.50 -32.83 -25.36
C VAL A 360 42.70 -31.69 -24.72
N GLU A 361 42.05 -30.90 -25.57
CA GLU A 361 41.12 -29.85 -25.17
C GLU A 361 39.77 -30.46 -24.75
N ASN A 362 39.33 -30.18 -23.52
CA ASN A 362 38.06 -30.69 -23.01
C ASN A 362 37.03 -29.55 -22.93
N PRO A 363 36.06 -29.47 -23.84
CA PRO A 363 34.99 -28.48 -23.74
C PRO A 363 34.04 -28.81 -22.58
N ILE A 364 33.65 -27.79 -21.80
CA ILE A 364 32.79 -27.86 -20.62
C ILE A 364 31.80 -26.68 -20.69
N ASP A 365 30.51 -26.97 -20.58
CA ASP A 365 29.48 -25.94 -20.42
C ASP A 365 29.14 -25.78 -18.93
N LEU A 366 29.18 -24.53 -18.46
CA LEU A 366 28.80 -24.17 -17.10
C LEU A 366 27.59 -23.25 -17.14
N SER A 367 26.48 -23.72 -16.60
CA SER A 367 25.27 -22.92 -16.42
C SER A 367 24.94 -22.79 -14.94
N VAL A 368 24.67 -21.56 -14.51
CA VAL A 368 24.20 -21.26 -13.16
C VAL A 368 22.80 -20.68 -13.29
N PRO A 369 21.76 -21.31 -12.71
CA PRO A 369 20.41 -20.78 -12.77
C PRO A 369 20.33 -19.32 -12.26
N GLY A 370 19.67 -18.46 -13.03
CA GLY A 370 19.51 -17.04 -12.68
C GLY A 370 20.72 -16.15 -13.00
N VAL A 371 21.80 -16.69 -13.56
CA VAL A 371 23.01 -15.91 -13.89
C VAL A 371 23.29 -16.05 -15.39
N PRO A 372 23.38 -14.93 -16.15
CA PRO A 372 23.80 -14.97 -17.55
C PRO A 372 25.18 -15.62 -17.70
N ALA A 373 25.37 -16.46 -18.74
CA ALA A 373 26.62 -17.19 -18.96
C ALA A 373 27.86 -16.26 -19.04
N GLU A 374 27.67 -15.01 -19.48
CA GLU A 374 28.70 -13.96 -19.51
C GLU A 374 29.29 -13.65 -18.13
N ARG A 375 28.45 -13.65 -17.08
CA ARG A 375 28.85 -13.33 -15.71
C ARG A 375 29.45 -14.51 -14.94
N VAL A 376 29.35 -15.72 -15.48
CA VAL A 376 29.93 -16.92 -14.85
C VAL A 376 31.43 -16.96 -15.16
N GLN A 377 32.27 -17.12 -14.14
CA GLN A 377 33.71 -17.37 -14.29
C GLN A 377 34.05 -18.80 -13.85
N ALA A 378 34.78 -19.57 -14.66
CA ALA A 378 35.20 -20.91 -14.29
C ALA A 378 36.55 -20.91 -13.58
N THR A 379 36.69 -21.77 -12.57
CA THR A 379 37.97 -22.11 -11.95
C THR A 379 38.10 -23.62 -11.85
N ILE A 380 39.33 -24.13 -11.94
CA ILE A 380 39.61 -25.56 -11.90
C ILE A 380 40.76 -25.85 -10.94
N SER A 381 40.69 -26.95 -10.19
CA SER A 381 41.68 -27.26 -9.15
C SER A 381 43.04 -27.74 -9.70
N THR A 382 43.07 -28.39 -10.85
CA THR A 382 44.28 -28.83 -11.54
C THR A 382 44.21 -28.44 -13.02
N GLY A 383 45.34 -28.11 -13.65
CA GLY A 383 45.37 -27.65 -15.04
C GLY A 383 44.93 -26.19 -15.24
N ARG A 384 44.36 -25.89 -16.41
CA ARG A 384 43.92 -24.55 -16.82
C ARG A 384 42.54 -24.64 -17.47
N VAL A 385 41.69 -23.66 -17.16
CA VAL A 385 40.38 -23.47 -17.81
C VAL A 385 40.35 -22.11 -18.49
N THR A 386 39.95 -22.08 -19.77
CA THR A 386 39.89 -20.85 -20.57
C THR A 386 38.54 -20.73 -21.26
N ARG A 387 38.04 -19.49 -21.37
CA ARG A 387 36.76 -19.22 -22.03
C ARG A 387 36.89 -19.37 -23.54
N SER A 388 35.94 -20.06 -24.16
CA SER A 388 35.80 -20.19 -25.61
C SER A 388 34.33 -19.96 -25.99
N GLY A 389 34.01 -18.72 -26.36
CA GLY A 389 32.62 -18.29 -26.58
C GLY A 389 31.75 -18.43 -25.31
N ASN A 390 30.69 -19.23 -25.41
CA ASN A 390 29.78 -19.54 -24.30
C ASN A 390 30.21 -20.77 -23.47
N SER A 391 31.26 -21.46 -23.90
CA SER A 391 31.79 -22.67 -23.27
C SER A 391 33.16 -22.41 -22.66
N TRP A 392 33.66 -23.39 -21.93
CA TRP A 392 34.98 -23.39 -21.31
C TRP A 392 35.80 -24.56 -21.80
N ILE A 393 37.11 -24.37 -22.00
CA ILE A 393 38.03 -25.44 -22.41
C ILE A 393 38.98 -25.73 -21.25
N ALA A 394 38.99 -26.97 -20.76
CA ALA A 394 39.90 -27.45 -19.74
C ALA A 394 41.08 -28.22 -20.36
N THR A 395 42.30 -27.88 -19.96
CA THR A 395 43.56 -28.47 -20.45
C THR A 395 44.58 -28.64 -19.32
N GLY A 396 45.61 -29.47 -19.55
CA GLY A 396 46.75 -29.58 -18.62
C GLY A 396 46.44 -30.24 -17.27
N MET A 397 45.36 -31.00 -17.20
CA MET A 397 44.89 -31.68 -15.98
C MET A 397 45.91 -32.69 -15.45
N SER A 398 46.20 -32.64 -14.15
CA SER A 398 47.05 -33.60 -13.43
C SER A 398 46.27 -34.29 -12.30
N GLY A 399 46.81 -35.37 -11.73
CA GLY A 399 46.12 -36.16 -10.70
C GLY A 399 44.99 -37.03 -11.24
N SER A 400 44.21 -37.66 -10.35
CA SER A 400 43.09 -38.56 -10.70
C SER A 400 41.73 -37.86 -10.78
N THR A 401 41.60 -36.68 -10.20
CA THR A 401 40.37 -35.88 -10.16
C THR A 401 40.64 -34.40 -10.38
N ALA A 402 39.60 -33.69 -10.77
CA ALA A 402 39.61 -32.28 -11.04
C ALA A 402 38.30 -31.66 -10.59
N GLU A 403 38.37 -30.55 -9.88
CA GLU A 403 37.21 -29.87 -9.33
C GLU A 403 36.99 -28.56 -10.06
N VAL A 404 35.85 -28.45 -10.75
CA VAL A 404 35.45 -27.24 -11.44
C VAL A 404 34.47 -26.47 -10.55
N ASN A 405 34.71 -25.17 -10.41
CA ASN A 405 33.88 -24.27 -9.64
C ASN A 405 33.50 -23.06 -10.49
N ALA A 406 32.25 -22.62 -10.37
CA ALA A 406 31.77 -21.38 -10.95
C ALA A 406 31.88 -20.25 -9.92
N VAL A 407 32.52 -19.15 -10.27
CA VAL A 407 32.57 -17.92 -9.49
C VAL A 407 31.60 -16.94 -10.14
N VAL A 408 30.63 -16.47 -9.36
CA VAL A 408 29.58 -15.55 -9.82
C VAL A 408 29.69 -14.24 -9.04
N PRO A 409 29.78 -13.09 -9.72
CA PRO A 409 29.61 -11.79 -9.10
C PRO A 409 28.13 -11.57 -8.75
N MET A 410 27.87 -11.26 -7.49
CA MET A 410 26.54 -10.95 -6.97
C MET A 410 26.19 -9.47 -7.23
N PRO A 411 24.89 -9.10 -7.22
CA PRO A 411 24.46 -7.71 -7.38
C PRO A 411 25.03 -6.74 -6.32
N ASP A 412 25.45 -7.26 -5.17
CA ASP A 412 26.06 -6.51 -4.06
C ASP A 412 27.57 -6.23 -4.25
N GLY A 413 28.16 -6.67 -5.37
CA GLY A 413 29.58 -6.53 -5.68
C GLY A 413 30.48 -7.61 -5.06
N THR A 414 29.94 -8.52 -4.25
CA THR A 414 30.69 -9.67 -3.74
C THR A 414 30.79 -10.79 -4.77
N THR A 415 31.73 -11.72 -4.61
CA THR A 415 31.81 -12.92 -5.47
C THR A 415 31.47 -14.16 -4.65
N ARG A 416 30.66 -15.04 -5.23
CA ARG A 416 30.27 -16.31 -4.62
C ARG A 416 30.77 -17.47 -5.46
N ARG A 417 31.33 -18.47 -4.78
CA ARG A 417 31.77 -19.73 -5.40
C ARG A 417 30.64 -20.77 -5.33
N ILE A 418 30.35 -21.39 -6.47
CA ILE A 418 29.33 -22.42 -6.68
C ILE A 418 30.05 -23.69 -7.17
N GLY A 419 29.80 -24.81 -6.53
CA GLY A 419 30.51 -26.08 -6.78
C GLY A 419 31.13 -26.64 -5.48
N PRO A 420 32.01 -27.66 -5.57
CA PRO A 420 32.68 -28.15 -6.78
C PRO A 420 31.88 -29.20 -7.56
N VAL A 421 32.03 -29.20 -8.89
CA VAL A 421 31.70 -30.35 -9.75
C VAL A 421 32.96 -31.18 -9.94
N VAL A 422 32.92 -32.44 -9.51
CA VAL A 422 34.08 -33.35 -9.56
C VAL A 422 34.11 -34.11 -10.89
N PHE A 423 35.17 -33.90 -11.65
CA PHE A 423 35.51 -34.65 -12.85
C PHE A 423 36.62 -35.66 -12.56
N ARG A 424 36.53 -36.84 -13.17
CA ARG A 424 37.59 -37.86 -13.16
C ARG A 424 38.58 -37.55 -14.28
N VAL A 425 39.86 -37.55 -13.98
CA VAL A 425 40.90 -37.29 -14.98
C VAL A 425 41.44 -38.63 -15.50
N LYS A 426 41.23 -38.91 -16.79
CA LYS A 426 41.66 -40.16 -17.44
C LYS A 426 42.64 -39.88 -18.58
N ASN A 427 43.42 -40.90 -18.94
CA ASN A 427 44.15 -40.89 -20.21
C ASN A 427 43.18 -41.18 -21.34
N LEU A 428 43.51 -40.73 -22.55
CA LEU A 428 42.76 -41.14 -23.73
C LEU A 428 42.74 -42.67 -23.83
N PRO A 429 41.65 -43.25 -24.34
CA PRO A 429 41.63 -44.66 -24.70
C PRO A 429 42.86 -45.00 -25.56
N PRO A 430 43.54 -46.13 -25.30
CA PRO A 430 44.69 -46.52 -26.09
C PRO A 430 44.28 -46.70 -27.56
N PRO A 431 45.08 -46.21 -28.51
CA PRO A 431 44.77 -46.37 -29.92
C PRO A 431 45.08 -47.80 -30.40
N SER A 432 44.72 -48.11 -31.63
CA SER A 432 45.02 -49.40 -32.28
C SER A 432 46.07 -49.22 -33.37
N ALA A 433 47.03 -50.15 -33.42
CA ALA A 433 48.06 -50.18 -34.46
C ALA A 433 47.57 -50.95 -35.69
N TYR A 434 48.01 -50.50 -36.87
CA TYR A 434 47.67 -51.09 -38.16
C TYR A 434 48.87 -51.07 -39.12
N VAL A 435 49.03 -52.13 -39.90
CA VAL A 435 49.92 -52.18 -41.06
C VAL A 435 49.09 -52.38 -42.31
N LYS A 436 49.09 -51.38 -43.20
CA LYS A 436 48.25 -51.34 -44.40
C LYS A 436 46.79 -51.78 -44.11
N ASP A 437 46.19 -51.11 -43.15
CA ASP A 437 44.81 -51.34 -42.67
C ASP A 437 44.55 -52.71 -42.01
N LYS A 438 45.59 -53.51 -41.75
CA LYS A 438 45.52 -54.75 -40.97
C LYS A 438 45.94 -54.53 -39.52
N GLY A 439 45.03 -54.80 -38.59
CA GLY A 439 45.23 -54.62 -37.15
C GLY A 439 45.50 -55.92 -36.42
N ALA A 440 45.52 -55.86 -35.08
CA ALA A 440 45.75 -57.03 -34.21
C ALA A 440 44.69 -58.14 -34.35
N SER A 441 43.48 -57.81 -34.82
CA SER A 441 42.40 -58.77 -35.06
C SER A 441 42.49 -59.48 -36.41
N ASP A 442 43.30 -58.97 -37.33
CA ASP A 442 43.51 -59.60 -38.64
C ASP A 442 44.54 -60.73 -38.51
N THR A 443 44.33 -61.82 -39.25
CA THR A 443 45.25 -62.98 -39.25
C THR A 443 46.06 -63.12 -40.53
N ARG A 444 45.73 -62.36 -41.57
CA ARG A 444 46.23 -62.52 -42.93
C ARG A 444 46.47 -61.18 -43.61
N ILE A 445 47.52 -61.12 -44.43
CA ILE A 445 47.85 -59.97 -45.27
C ILE A 445 48.34 -60.44 -46.63
N GLN A 446 47.94 -59.76 -47.70
CA GLN A 446 48.43 -60.03 -49.05
C GLN A 446 49.89 -59.57 -49.16
N LEU A 447 50.76 -60.35 -49.81
CA LEU A 447 52.17 -60.00 -49.97
C LEU A 447 52.37 -58.60 -50.57
N ASN A 448 51.55 -58.23 -51.56
CA ASN A 448 51.64 -56.91 -52.21
C ASN A 448 51.30 -55.74 -51.27
N ASP A 449 50.30 -55.93 -50.40
CA ASP A 449 49.90 -54.91 -49.41
C ASP A 449 50.95 -54.73 -48.34
N LEU A 450 51.57 -55.82 -47.90
CA LEU A 450 52.70 -55.80 -46.98
C LEU A 450 53.91 -55.10 -47.60
N LYS A 451 54.31 -55.41 -48.83
CA LYS A 451 55.43 -54.75 -49.51
C LYS A 451 55.20 -53.25 -49.76
N ARG A 452 53.93 -52.85 -49.90
CA ARG A 452 53.51 -51.43 -50.01
C ARG A 452 53.37 -50.74 -48.66
N ALA A 453 53.40 -51.47 -47.56
CA ALA A 453 53.31 -50.86 -46.24
C ALA A 453 54.60 -50.08 -45.94
N ALA A 454 54.49 -48.78 -45.73
CA ALA A 454 55.62 -47.94 -45.35
C ALA A 454 56.03 -48.13 -43.88
N GLY A 455 55.14 -48.68 -43.05
CA GLY A 455 55.36 -48.95 -41.63
C GLY A 455 54.07 -49.16 -40.85
N VAL A 456 54.10 -48.81 -39.55
CA VAL A 456 52.98 -48.95 -38.61
C VAL A 456 52.24 -47.62 -38.48
N SER A 457 50.96 -47.63 -38.84
CA SER A 457 50.03 -46.53 -38.58
C SER A 457 49.27 -46.77 -37.27
N VAL A 458 48.90 -45.70 -36.59
CA VAL A 458 48.13 -45.76 -35.34
C VAL A 458 46.85 -44.98 -35.54
N LYS A 459 45.71 -45.62 -35.30
CA LYS A 459 44.38 -45.01 -35.45
C LYS A 459 43.62 -45.10 -34.14
N THR A 460 42.82 -44.09 -33.87
CA THR A 460 41.98 -43.99 -32.68
C THR A 460 40.54 -43.69 -33.10
N ASN A 461 39.58 -43.97 -32.23
CA ASN A 461 38.17 -43.71 -32.45
C ASN A 461 37.63 -42.81 -31.32
N THR A 462 38.25 -41.64 -31.14
CA THR A 462 37.77 -40.64 -30.16
C THR A 462 37.27 -39.39 -30.85
N ASP A 463 36.36 -38.69 -30.17
CA ASP A 463 35.75 -37.45 -30.65
C ASP A 463 36.68 -36.22 -30.52
N PHE A 464 37.91 -36.40 -30.00
CA PHE A 464 38.83 -35.31 -29.69
C PHE A 464 39.77 -34.92 -30.83
N GLY A 465 39.61 -35.50 -32.03
CA GLY A 465 40.46 -35.21 -33.19
C GLY A 465 41.94 -35.52 -32.95
N ASP A 466 42.24 -36.44 -32.03
CA ASP A 466 43.58 -36.76 -31.57
C ASP A 466 44.37 -37.56 -32.62
N THR A 467 45.61 -37.14 -32.84
CA THR A 467 46.52 -37.81 -33.77
C THR A 467 47.60 -38.56 -32.99
N TRP A 468 47.71 -39.87 -33.24
CA TRP A 468 48.70 -40.73 -32.61
C TRP A 468 49.77 -41.15 -33.61
N VAL A 469 51.00 -41.30 -33.13
CA VAL A 469 52.15 -41.73 -33.94
C VAL A 469 52.87 -42.86 -33.23
N ALA A 470 53.21 -43.91 -33.99
CA ALA A 470 54.08 -44.98 -33.50
C ALA A 470 55.51 -44.42 -33.29
N LYS A 471 56.06 -44.64 -32.09
CA LYS A 471 57.41 -44.22 -31.69
C LYS A 471 58.44 -45.31 -31.89
N SER A 472 58.06 -46.56 -31.70
CA SER A 472 58.94 -47.72 -31.91
C SER A 472 58.11 -48.98 -32.10
N PHE A 473 58.67 -49.96 -32.79
CA PHE A 473 58.13 -51.31 -32.89
C PHE A 473 59.25 -52.28 -33.28
N THR A 474 59.05 -53.56 -32.99
CA THR A 474 59.96 -54.64 -33.40
C THR A 474 59.26 -55.47 -34.46
N PHE A 475 59.86 -55.57 -35.65
CA PHE A 475 59.37 -56.39 -36.75
C PHE A 475 60.08 -57.74 -36.72
N SER A 476 59.32 -58.81 -36.57
CA SER A 476 59.80 -60.19 -36.48
C SER A 476 59.23 -61.02 -37.65
N PHE A 477 60.10 -61.68 -38.40
CA PHE A 477 59.76 -62.53 -39.53
C PHE A 477 60.15 -63.98 -39.24
N GLN A 478 59.26 -64.94 -39.52
CA GLN A 478 59.53 -66.36 -39.33
C GLN A 478 59.12 -67.18 -40.56
N ARG A 479 60.09 -67.95 -41.08
CA ARG A 479 59.90 -68.93 -42.16
C ARG A 479 59.88 -70.34 -41.61
N GLY A 480 58.81 -71.09 -41.90
CA GLY A 480 58.76 -72.56 -41.76
C GLY A 480 59.25 -73.14 -40.43
N GLY A 481 58.92 -72.52 -39.29
CA GLY A 481 59.31 -73.00 -37.95
C GLY A 481 60.76 -72.70 -37.54
N GLY A 482 61.55 -72.01 -38.37
CA GLY A 482 62.90 -71.56 -38.02
C GLY A 482 62.92 -70.44 -36.97
N ALA A 483 64.11 -70.01 -36.54
CA ALA A 483 64.27 -68.89 -35.61
C ALA A 483 63.76 -67.58 -36.25
N PRO A 484 63.05 -66.72 -35.49
CA PRO A 484 62.56 -65.44 -36.00
C PRO A 484 63.73 -64.48 -36.25
N ILE A 485 63.68 -63.77 -37.37
CA ILE A 485 64.56 -62.64 -37.68
C ILE A 485 63.85 -61.38 -37.22
N SER A 486 64.39 -60.73 -36.18
CA SER A 486 63.78 -59.55 -35.56
C SER A 486 64.61 -58.30 -35.78
N HIS A 487 63.96 -57.21 -36.18
CA HIS A 487 64.57 -55.90 -36.35
C HIS A 487 63.78 -54.83 -35.61
N HIS A 488 64.48 -54.06 -34.78
CA HIS A 488 63.90 -52.92 -34.08
C HIS A 488 63.82 -51.69 -35.01
N CYS A 489 62.66 -51.05 -35.05
CA CYS A 489 62.39 -49.83 -35.81
C CYS A 489 62.11 -48.67 -34.86
N THR A 490 62.81 -47.56 -35.07
CA THR A 490 62.54 -46.28 -34.41
C THR A 490 61.66 -45.42 -35.32
N GLY A 491 60.56 -44.90 -34.77
CA GLY A 491 59.52 -44.17 -35.51
C GLY A 491 58.40 -45.08 -36.02
N ASN A 492 57.63 -44.56 -36.96
CA ASN A 492 56.47 -45.23 -37.55
C ASN A 492 56.78 -45.97 -38.87
N SER A 493 57.99 -45.83 -39.42
CA SER A 493 58.38 -46.38 -40.72
C SER A 493 59.25 -47.63 -40.58
N PHE A 494 59.21 -48.51 -41.59
CA PHE A 494 60.16 -49.62 -41.69
C PHE A 494 61.57 -49.13 -42.00
N ASN A 495 62.57 -49.65 -41.28
CA ASN A 495 63.98 -49.36 -41.55
C ASN A 495 64.50 -50.18 -42.75
N ALA A 496 65.72 -49.86 -43.22
CA ALA A 496 66.31 -50.54 -44.38
C ALA A 496 66.48 -52.06 -44.18
N ALA A 497 66.73 -52.51 -42.94
CA ALA A 497 66.85 -53.94 -42.63
C ALA A 497 65.52 -54.68 -42.80
N VAL A 498 64.42 -54.08 -42.33
CA VAL A 498 63.07 -54.63 -42.53
C VAL A 498 62.71 -54.67 -44.01
N GLN A 499 63.06 -53.65 -44.80
CA GLN A 499 62.82 -53.64 -46.26
C GLN A 499 63.54 -54.80 -46.97
N GLN A 500 64.80 -55.09 -46.60
CA GLN A 500 65.52 -56.25 -47.13
C GLN A 500 64.85 -57.57 -46.75
N VAL A 501 64.33 -57.68 -45.53
CA VAL A 501 63.57 -58.87 -45.09
C VAL A 501 62.26 -58.99 -45.85
N LEU A 502 61.54 -57.88 -46.10
CA LEU A 502 60.29 -57.85 -46.87
C LEU A 502 60.46 -58.35 -48.31
N ASP A 503 61.63 -58.14 -48.93
CA ASP A 503 61.95 -58.70 -50.25
C ASP A 503 62.07 -60.22 -50.25
N LEU A 504 62.52 -60.79 -49.12
CA LEU A 504 62.67 -62.24 -48.95
C LEU A 504 61.35 -62.94 -48.62
N VAL A 505 60.32 -62.23 -48.15
CA VAL A 505 59.03 -62.81 -47.70
C VAL A 505 58.31 -63.53 -48.85
N LYS A 506 57.78 -64.72 -48.56
CA LYS A 506 56.96 -65.53 -49.48
C LYS A 506 55.56 -65.79 -48.90
N PRO A 507 54.58 -66.11 -49.76
CA PRO A 507 53.29 -66.63 -49.30
C PRO A 507 53.46 -67.80 -48.33
N GLY A 508 52.76 -67.74 -47.19
CA GLY A 508 52.83 -68.73 -46.12
C GLY A 508 53.71 -68.35 -44.92
N ASP A 509 54.62 -67.39 -45.07
CA ASP A 509 55.47 -66.89 -43.98
C ASP A 509 54.64 -66.14 -42.91
N ARG A 510 55.14 -66.12 -41.66
CA ARG A 510 54.50 -65.41 -40.54
C ARG A 510 55.30 -64.16 -40.18
N ILE A 511 54.56 -63.08 -39.96
CA ILE A 511 55.12 -61.79 -39.53
C ILE A 511 54.45 -61.41 -38.23
N VAL A 512 55.26 -60.99 -37.28
CA VAL A 512 54.81 -60.49 -35.99
C VAL A 512 55.42 -59.11 -35.80
N ILE A 513 54.59 -58.13 -35.51
CA ILE A 513 55.01 -56.78 -35.13
C ILE A 513 54.66 -56.61 -33.68
N GLU A 514 55.67 -56.57 -32.84
CA GLU A 514 55.57 -56.58 -31.39
C GLU A 514 56.23 -55.35 -30.78
N GLU A 515 56.04 -55.17 -29.48
CA GLU A 515 56.57 -54.01 -28.74
C GLU A 515 56.20 -52.65 -29.36
N ILE A 516 55.01 -52.57 -29.97
CA ILE A 516 54.53 -51.33 -30.60
C ILE A 516 54.28 -50.30 -29.49
N ARG A 517 54.95 -49.16 -29.56
CA ARG A 517 54.76 -48.04 -28.64
C ARG A 517 54.24 -46.83 -29.40
N ALA A 518 53.20 -46.18 -28.88
CA ALA A 518 52.61 -45.00 -29.50
C ALA A 518 52.47 -43.83 -28.52
N GLN A 519 52.46 -42.61 -29.06
CA GLN A 519 52.22 -41.38 -28.31
C GLN A 519 51.42 -40.41 -29.18
N LEU A 520 50.71 -39.47 -28.55
CA LEU A 520 50.10 -38.35 -29.25
C LEU A 520 51.16 -37.56 -30.05
N ALA A 521 50.77 -37.09 -31.23
CA ALA A 521 51.65 -36.34 -32.13
C ALA A 521 52.15 -35.03 -31.53
N ASN A 522 51.36 -34.42 -30.64
CA ASN A 522 51.72 -33.21 -29.89
C ASN A 522 52.79 -33.46 -28.79
N GLY A 523 53.26 -34.71 -28.63
CA GLY A 523 54.26 -35.09 -27.63
C GLY A 523 53.74 -35.08 -26.19
N GLN A 524 52.45 -34.82 -25.98
CA GLN A 524 51.83 -34.84 -24.66
C GLN A 524 51.35 -36.24 -24.29
N GLY A 525 51.30 -36.52 -22.98
CA GLY A 525 50.82 -37.80 -22.46
C GLY A 525 51.86 -38.92 -22.49
N PRO A 526 51.55 -40.06 -21.84
CA PRO A 526 52.46 -41.18 -21.73
C PRO A 526 52.62 -41.91 -23.06
N VAL A 527 53.80 -42.52 -23.26
CA VAL A 527 53.99 -43.51 -24.32
C VAL A 527 53.26 -44.79 -23.92
N VAL A 528 52.32 -45.23 -24.75
CA VAL A 528 51.44 -46.37 -24.46
C VAL A 528 51.87 -47.59 -25.28
N PRO A 529 52.03 -48.78 -24.66
CA PRO A 529 52.23 -50.02 -25.40
C PRO A 529 50.93 -50.47 -26.07
N LEU A 530 51.01 -50.87 -27.33
CA LEU A 530 49.88 -51.35 -28.13
C LEU A 530 49.96 -52.86 -28.32
N ALA A 531 48.83 -53.48 -28.68
CA ALA A 531 48.76 -54.90 -28.99
C ALA A 531 49.67 -55.25 -30.18
N HIS A 532 50.30 -56.43 -30.13
CA HIS A 532 51.09 -56.94 -31.25
C HIS A 532 50.19 -57.32 -32.43
N ILE A 533 50.75 -57.30 -33.63
CA ILE A 533 50.07 -57.65 -34.88
C ILE A 533 50.74 -58.91 -35.42
N ALA A 534 49.98 -60.01 -35.54
CA ALA A 534 50.49 -61.27 -36.07
C ALA A 534 49.74 -61.66 -37.34
N LEU A 535 50.44 -61.64 -38.48
CA LEU A 535 49.86 -61.84 -39.81
C LEU A 535 50.55 -62.98 -40.54
N LYS A 536 49.76 -63.86 -41.15
CA LYS A 536 50.25 -64.84 -42.12
C LYS A 536 50.15 -64.25 -43.53
N VAL A 537 51.24 -64.29 -44.27
CA VAL A 537 51.29 -63.76 -45.64
C VAL A 537 50.55 -64.71 -46.57
N GLN A 538 49.71 -64.15 -47.44
CA GLN A 538 49.01 -64.87 -48.50
C GLN A 538 49.55 -64.50 -49.88
#